data_AF-A0A0P6XMD3-F1
#
_entry.id   AF-A0A0P6XMD3-F1
#
_cell.length_a   1.000
_cell.length_b   1.000
_cell.length_c   1.000
_cell.angle_alpha   90.00
_cell.angle_beta   90.00
_cell.angle_gamma   90.00
#
_symmetry.space_group_name_H-M   'P 1'
#
loop_
_entity.id
_entity.type
_entity.pdbx_description
1 polymer ?
#
loop_
_entity_poly.entity_id
_entity_poly.type
_entity_poly.pdbx_seq_one_letter_code
_entity_poly.pdbx_strand_id
1 'polypeptide(L)'
;MIRKLTWSGGIGLIALIWLIILPLRAVQAEDPTPTPEPYARRTTLTYDYTAYRWWVVEWRTNWIACELVIEHEGLPFPDEIRTWCASHVYNLWRNTQPCVLATPDQPLTTCPGYYLHLAEQWQASREVEVELPLPSVWLSLDGCTADLPPGQCDRLPLLRLEAEEPLPNEMIIAINGILGDEPFACRGSTCIVPLRPTGLQGETLEFWADSSYGDSSPRYTALVRVLPRGDFMAPEGRTDQTPYYYVDILSSQWRGGTQASCAETWQSFPEPGGPPPWLSTPNDPQGLYSSLTLYYLAGILISRGEVDASDCPAGGLQEPLVANTCGMQRAYDLVLEWQNRFDEEIWRVAQESGVPAQLLKNIFTRESQFWPGIYRTYREAGLGQLTENGADTLLLWNPTFFAQFCPLVLHQSRCDLGFGNLKAEEQAMLRGALVRQVNASCPDCPAGIDLTQTRYSVHVFAEGLKANCEQVGRLISNLTGRMAGEVSSYTDLWRFTLVNYNAGPGCLLRALRGAYSAGDPLDWEHVAAHLEPACQGAIDYVRDISERLSGIQPTPTSWVYPGQTPPSPPLVVAPTAISAPTPDRTPTPGGPTTTPAPGYYPPIIPGPTQPGGYPEPGFTSTPGSGYPGP
;
A
#
# COMPACT_ATOMS: atom_id res chain seq x y z
N MET A 1 32.95 -9.04 68.20
CA MET A 1 33.51 -9.66 69.42
C MET A 1 34.19 -10.96 69.03
N ILE A 2 35.51 -11.07 69.31
CA ILE A 2 36.27 -12.28 69.75
C ILE A 2 35.82 -13.61 69.10
N ARG A 3 36.60 -14.32 68.26
CA ARG A 3 37.74 -15.14 68.66
C ARG A 3 38.42 -15.78 67.43
N LYS A 4 39.75 -15.75 67.45
CA LYS A 4 40.68 -16.62 66.70
C LYS A 4 40.58 -18.07 67.18
N LEU A 5 40.99 -19.03 66.36
CA LEU A 5 41.98 -20.09 66.70
C LEU A 5 42.32 -20.88 65.39
N THR A 6 43.55 -20.79 64.84
CA THR A 6 44.70 -21.73 64.94
C THR A 6 44.48 -23.06 64.20
N TRP A 7 45.41 -23.72 63.52
CA TRP A 7 46.89 -23.83 63.49
C TRP A 7 47.18 -24.66 62.19
N SER A 8 48.35 -24.71 61.54
CA SER A 8 49.68 -25.10 62.04
C SER A 8 50.70 -25.09 60.88
N GLY A 9 51.97 -24.79 61.23
CA GLY A 9 53.29 -25.12 60.63
C GLY A 9 53.43 -25.34 59.10
N GLY A 10 54.39 -24.74 58.38
CA GLY A 10 55.78 -24.47 58.74
C GLY A 10 56.70 -25.38 57.92
N ILE A 11 57.56 -24.80 57.08
CA ILE A 11 58.88 -25.25 56.56
C ILE A 11 59.11 -24.52 55.22
N GLY A 12 60.20 -23.77 55.15
CA GLY A 12 60.56 -22.95 53.99
C GLY A 12 61.26 -23.73 52.88
N LEU A 13 61.47 -23.04 51.76
CA LEU A 13 62.69 -23.16 50.96
C LEU A 13 62.78 -21.94 50.03
N ILE A 14 63.86 -21.17 50.19
CA ILE A 14 64.33 -20.21 49.20
C ILE A 14 64.94 -21.04 48.06
N ALA A 15 64.37 -20.98 46.86
CA ALA A 15 64.98 -21.56 45.66
C ALA A 15 64.69 -20.70 44.43
N LEU A 16 65.77 -20.46 43.68
CA LEU A 16 65.97 -19.62 42.51
C LEU A 16 64.79 -19.52 41.52
N ILE A 17 64.48 -18.27 41.14
CA ILE A 17 63.74 -17.92 39.93
C ILE A 17 64.64 -18.22 38.72
N TRP A 18 64.31 -19.26 37.97
CA TRP A 18 64.76 -19.46 36.59
C TRP A 18 63.59 -19.10 35.67
N LEU A 19 63.75 -18.04 34.87
CA LEU A 19 62.85 -17.72 33.76
C LEU A 19 62.93 -18.83 32.71
N ILE A 20 61.88 -19.65 32.63
CA ILE A 20 61.62 -20.49 31.47
C ILE A 20 60.76 -19.68 30.51
N ILE A 21 61.37 -19.18 29.44
CA ILE A 21 60.68 -18.62 28.28
C ILE A 21 60.09 -19.81 27.51
N LEU A 22 58.80 -20.08 27.69
CA LEU A 22 58.04 -20.96 26.80
C LEU A 22 57.76 -20.21 25.49
N PRO A 23 58.03 -20.80 24.30
CA PRO A 23 57.61 -20.19 23.05
C PRO A 23 56.09 -20.28 22.95
N LEU A 24 55.42 -19.13 22.95
CA LEU A 24 54.05 -19.00 22.46
C LEU A 24 54.03 -19.48 21.01
N ARG A 25 53.55 -20.71 20.78
CA ARG A 25 53.09 -21.11 19.45
C ARG A 25 51.91 -20.21 19.13
N ALA A 26 52.08 -19.33 18.15
CA ALA A 26 50.97 -18.65 17.51
C ALA A 26 50.04 -19.71 16.93
N VAL A 27 48.89 -19.90 17.56
CA VAL A 27 47.74 -20.56 16.93
C VAL A 27 47.27 -19.57 15.88
N GLN A 28 47.55 -19.85 14.61
CA GLN A 28 46.85 -19.15 13.54
C GLN A 28 45.37 -19.49 13.70
N ALA A 29 44.56 -18.46 13.93
CA ALA A 29 43.13 -18.57 13.76
C ALA A 29 42.88 -18.96 12.31
N GLU A 30 42.14 -20.06 12.12
CA GLU A 30 41.59 -20.47 10.85
C GLU A 30 40.70 -19.34 10.34
N ASP A 31 40.94 -18.87 9.11
CA ASP A 31 40.09 -17.85 8.49
C ASP A 31 38.62 -18.35 8.54
N PRO A 32 37.66 -17.50 8.95
CA PRO A 32 36.27 -17.89 8.91
C PRO A 32 35.93 -18.27 7.47
N THR A 33 35.50 -19.52 7.27
CA THR A 33 34.90 -19.97 6.01
C THR A 33 33.89 -18.92 5.56
N PRO A 34 34.03 -18.34 4.35
CA PRO A 34 33.06 -17.39 3.86
C PRO A 34 31.69 -18.05 3.88
N THR A 35 30.74 -17.39 4.54
CA THR A 35 29.33 -17.72 4.41
C THR A 35 29.03 -17.71 2.91
N PRO A 36 28.53 -18.81 2.31
CA PRO A 36 28.30 -18.83 0.86
C PRO A 36 27.34 -17.69 0.54
N GLU A 37 27.79 -16.78 -0.33
CA GLU A 37 26.90 -15.76 -0.87
C GLU A 37 25.69 -16.45 -1.52
N PRO A 38 24.47 -15.92 -1.38
CA PRO A 38 23.31 -16.47 -2.07
C PRO A 38 23.64 -16.54 -3.57
N TYR A 39 23.48 -17.72 -4.17
CA TYR A 39 23.72 -17.92 -5.59
C TYR A 39 22.81 -16.98 -6.40
N ALA A 40 23.38 -15.87 -6.89
CA ALA A 40 22.71 -14.99 -7.83
C ALA A 40 23.08 -15.48 -9.24
N ARG A 41 22.07 -15.81 -10.06
CA ARG A 41 22.30 -16.09 -11.48
C ARG A 41 22.74 -14.78 -12.12
N ARG A 42 23.96 -14.72 -12.65
CA ARG A 42 24.48 -13.51 -13.27
C ARG A 42 24.99 -13.81 -14.66
N THR A 43 24.69 -12.91 -15.59
CA THR A 43 25.25 -12.94 -16.94
C THR A 43 25.85 -11.58 -17.26
N THR A 44 26.95 -11.57 -18.01
CA THR A 44 27.57 -10.34 -18.46
C THR A 44 27.06 -10.00 -19.84
N LEU A 45 26.32 -8.90 -19.93
CA LEU A 45 25.93 -8.32 -21.21
C LEU A 45 27.00 -7.32 -21.65
N THR A 46 27.57 -7.55 -22.83
CA THR A 46 28.48 -6.59 -23.44
C THR A 46 27.66 -5.56 -24.21
N TYR A 47 27.77 -4.30 -23.81
CA TYR A 47 27.17 -3.16 -24.52
C TYR A 47 28.25 -2.40 -25.25
N ASP A 48 28.17 -2.40 -26.58
CA ASP A 48 29.00 -1.55 -27.42
C ASP A 48 28.40 -0.12 -27.44
N TYR A 49 29.25 0.87 -27.22
CA TYR A 49 28.88 2.28 -27.27
C TYR A 49 29.99 3.11 -27.91
N THR A 50 29.63 4.29 -28.43
CA THR A 50 30.60 5.26 -28.91
C THR A 50 30.89 6.26 -27.80
N ALA A 51 32.15 6.33 -27.39
CA ALA A 51 32.62 7.31 -26.42
C ALA A 51 33.08 8.58 -27.14
N TYR A 52 32.73 9.74 -26.60
CA TYR A 52 33.11 11.05 -27.12
C TYR A 52 33.92 11.80 -26.06
N ARG A 53 35.18 12.10 -26.35
CA ARG A 53 36.04 12.91 -25.49
C ARG A 53 35.92 14.36 -25.87
N TRP A 54 35.47 15.17 -24.91
CA TRP A 54 35.36 16.61 -25.02
C TRP A 54 36.39 17.30 -24.13
N TRP A 55 36.87 18.44 -24.59
CA TRP A 55 37.69 19.36 -23.81
C TRP A 55 36.92 20.64 -23.53
N VAL A 56 37.01 21.12 -22.29
CA VAL A 56 36.64 22.49 -21.93
C VAL A 56 37.89 23.33 -22.04
N VAL A 57 37.97 24.19 -23.06
CA VAL A 57 39.19 24.92 -23.43
C VAL A 57 39.02 26.41 -23.22
N GLU A 58 40.02 27.06 -22.61
CA GLU A 58 40.03 28.52 -22.48
C GLU A 58 40.36 29.19 -23.82
N TRP A 59 39.55 30.14 -24.26
CA TRP A 59 39.79 30.88 -25.51
C TRP A 59 41.16 31.59 -25.54
N ARG A 60 41.55 32.23 -24.43
CA ARG A 60 42.72 33.12 -24.39
C ARG A 60 44.05 32.41 -24.59
N THR A 61 44.23 31.28 -23.92
CA THR A 61 45.51 30.56 -23.83
C THR A 61 45.49 29.24 -24.58
N ASN A 62 44.31 28.81 -25.04
CA ASN A 62 44.05 27.47 -25.55
C ASN A 62 44.37 26.37 -24.51
N TRP A 63 44.32 26.72 -23.23
CA TRP A 63 44.53 25.78 -22.13
C TRP A 63 43.32 24.87 -21.95
N ILE A 64 43.56 23.55 -21.88
CA ILE A 64 42.53 22.55 -21.58
C ILE A 64 42.29 22.58 -20.07
N ALA A 65 41.17 23.18 -19.66
CA ALA A 65 40.80 23.27 -18.25
C ALA A 65 40.22 21.96 -17.71
N CYS A 66 39.62 21.14 -18.57
CA CYS A 66 39.08 19.85 -18.20
C CYS A 66 38.90 18.96 -19.45
N GLU A 67 39.01 17.66 -19.24
CA GLU A 67 38.61 16.62 -20.18
C GLU A 67 37.45 15.81 -19.59
N LEU A 68 36.46 15.51 -20.41
CA LEU A 68 35.35 14.63 -20.05
C LEU A 68 35.01 13.67 -21.19
N VAL A 69 34.54 12.49 -20.82
CA VAL A 69 34.08 11.46 -21.77
C VAL A 69 32.59 11.25 -21.57
N ILE A 70 31.82 11.37 -22.64
CA ILE A 70 30.37 11.13 -22.65
C ILE A 70 30.04 9.97 -23.57
N GLU A 71 28.94 9.27 -23.28
CA GLU A 71 28.48 8.07 -24.00
C GLU A 71 27.30 8.36 -24.96
N HIS A 72 27.04 9.64 -25.24
CA HIS A 72 25.95 10.06 -26.12
C HIS A 72 26.43 11.04 -27.21
N GLU A 73 25.71 11.06 -28.33
CA GLU A 73 25.95 12.03 -29.40
C GLU A 73 25.55 13.45 -28.98
N GLY A 74 26.25 14.45 -29.54
CA GLY A 74 25.97 15.86 -29.31
C GLY A 74 26.88 16.50 -28.26
N LEU A 75 26.47 17.68 -27.79
CA LEU A 75 27.22 18.44 -26.78
C LEU A 75 27.00 17.84 -25.39
N PRO A 76 28.04 17.79 -24.53
CA PRO A 76 27.88 17.43 -23.13
C PRO A 76 26.81 18.27 -22.43
N PHE A 77 26.01 17.62 -21.58
CA PHE A 77 25.02 18.32 -20.76
C PHE A 77 25.70 19.13 -19.63
N PRO A 78 25.06 20.21 -19.15
CA PRO A 78 25.57 21.02 -18.04
C PRO A 78 25.97 20.21 -16.79
N ASP A 79 25.19 19.19 -16.44
CA ASP A 79 25.45 18.34 -15.27
C ASP A 79 26.65 17.41 -15.47
N GLU A 80 26.93 16.97 -16.69
CA GLU A 80 28.09 16.14 -17.02
C GLU A 80 29.38 16.97 -16.89
N ILE A 81 29.39 18.18 -17.45
CA ILE A 81 30.51 19.12 -17.29
C ILE A 81 30.75 19.41 -15.81
N ARG A 82 29.69 19.63 -15.02
CA ARG A 82 29.82 19.84 -13.57
C ARG A 82 30.41 18.64 -12.85
N THR A 83 29.99 17.43 -13.22
CA THR A 83 30.42 16.18 -12.58
C THR A 83 31.88 15.86 -12.87
N TRP A 84 32.29 15.96 -14.14
CA TRP A 84 33.65 15.63 -14.58
C TRP A 84 34.66 16.76 -14.33
N CYS A 85 34.25 18.03 -14.49
CA CYS A 85 35.15 19.19 -14.45
C CYS A 85 35.09 19.99 -13.15
N ALA A 86 34.29 19.55 -12.18
CA ALA A 86 33.98 20.26 -10.95
C ALA A 86 33.25 21.61 -11.15
N SER A 87 32.62 22.08 -10.08
CA SER A 87 31.77 23.27 -10.08
C SER A 87 32.46 24.56 -10.55
N HIS A 88 33.77 24.69 -10.32
CA HIS A 88 34.52 25.89 -10.71
C HIS A 88 34.60 26.04 -12.24
N VAL A 89 35.07 25.01 -12.95
CA VAL A 89 35.20 25.01 -14.41
C VAL A 89 33.82 25.09 -15.06
N TYR A 90 32.84 24.36 -14.52
CA TYR A 90 31.45 24.45 -14.95
C TYR A 90 30.91 25.89 -14.89
N ASN A 91 31.11 26.61 -13.79
CA ASN A 91 30.64 27.99 -13.66
C ASN A 91 31.35 28.94 -14.63
N LEU A 92 32.64 28.74 -14.89
CA LEU A 92 33.39 29.54 -15.85
C LEU A 92 32.88 29.33 -17.29
N TRP A 93 32.68 28.07 -17.68
CA TRP A 93 32.10 27.74 -18.98
C TRP A 93 30.67 28.24 -19.12
N ARG A 94 29.80 27.99 -18.14
CA ARG A 94 28.39 28.43 -18.15
C ARG A 94 28.24 29.94 -18.26
N ASN A 95 29.15 30.69 -17.65
CA ASN A 95 29.14 32.16 -17.70
C ASN A 95 29.87 32.73 -18.92
N THR A 96 30.38 31.88 -19.82
CA THR A 96 31.03 32.34 -21.05
C THR A 96 29.99 32.94 -21.99
N GLN A 97 30.23 34.18 -22.39
CA GLN A 97 29.39 34.86 -23.38
C GLN A 97 29.80 34.43 -24.80
N PRO A 98 28.87 34.47 -25.78
CA PRO A 98 29.21 34.23 -27.17
C PRO A 98 30.41 35.07 -27.63
N CYS A 99 31.38 34.41 -28.26
CA CYS A 99 32.57 35.07 -28.81
C CYS A 99 32.17 35.89 -30.05
N VAL A 100 32.05 37.21 -29.90
CA VAL A 100 31.74 38.15 -30.99
C VAL A 100 33.02 38.87 -31.39
N LEU A 101 33.53 38.57 -32.59
CA LEU A 101 34.70 39.23 -33.15
C LEU A 101 34.29 40.58 -33.76
N ALA A 102 35.05 41.64 -33.49
CA ALA A 102 34.77 42.98 -34.02
C ALA A 102 35.10 43.07 -35.52
N THR A 103 36.03 42.23 -35.99
CA THR A 103 36.41 42.09 -37.41
C THR A 103 36.71 40.62 -37.71
N PRO A 104 36.50 40.14 -38.95
CA PRO A 104 36.75 38.75 -39.32
C PRO A 104 38.21 38.28 -39.11
N ASP A 105 39.17 39.20 -39.11
CA ASP A 105 40.61 38.90 -39.00
C ASP A 105 41.12 38.90 -37.54
N GLN A 106 40.24 39.15 -36.56
CA GLN A 106 40.63 39.21 -35.15
C GLN A 106 40.93 37.80 -34.60
N PRO A 107 42.06 37.59 -33.90
CA PRO A 107 42.39 36.28 -33.36
C PRO A 107 41.41 35.86 -32.25
N LEU A 108 40.98 34.59 -32.30
CA LEU A 108 40.04 33.97 -31.35
C LEU A 108 40.55 34.00 -29.89
N THR A 109 41.86 34.16 -29.68
CA THR A 109 42.48 34.34 -28.35
C THR A 109 42.06 35.62 -27.63
N THR A 110 41.38 36.53 -28.31
CA THR A 110 40.79 37.73 -27.71
C THR A 110 39.43 37.49 -27.06
N CYS A 111 38.81 36.31 -27.29
CA CYS A 111 37.54 35.98 -26.67
C CYS A 111 37.70 35.57 -25.19
N PRO A 112 36.82 36.05 -24.29
CA PRO A 112 36.83 35.63 -22.90
C PRO A 112 36.09 34.29 -22.72
N GLY A 113 36.48 33.52 -21.70
CA GLY A 113 35.76 32.32 -21.26
C GLY A 113 36.24 31.03 -21.94
N TYR A 114 35.34 30.04 -22.00
CA TYR A 114 35.63 28.66 -22.37
C TYR A 114 34.71 28.15 -23.46
N TYR A 115 35.22 27.26 -24.30
CA TYR A 115 34.45 26.56 -25.33
C TYR A 115 34.63 25.05 -25.22
N LEU A 116 33.73 24.32 -25.86
CA LEU A 116 33.78 22.87 -25.96
C LEU A 116 34.45 22.47 -27.27
N HIS A 117 35.44 21.59 -27.18
CA HIS A 117 36.11 21.01 -28.34
C HIS A 117 35.97 19.49 -28.30
N LEU A 118 35.41 18.89 -29.35
CA LEU A 118 35.40 17.44 -29.51
C LEU A 118 36.79 17.00 -29.93
N ALA A 119 37.50 16.33 -29.04
CA ALA A 119 38.88 15.94 -29.23
C ALA A 119 39.02 14.58 -29.93
N GLU A 120 38.20 13.61 -29.52
CA GLU A 120 38.29 12.23 -30.02
C GLU A 120 36.93 11.52 -29.88
N GLN A 121 36.71 10.50 -30.72
CA GLN A 121 35.65 9.52 -30.55
C GLN A 121 36.18 8.11 -30.82
N TRP A 122 35.76 7.11 -30.05
CA TRP A 122 36.14 5.71 -30.25
C TRP A 122 35.02 4.74 -29.88
N GLN A 123 35.08 3.54 -30.45
CA GLN A 123 34.21 2.43 -30.04
C GLN A 123 34.75 1.85 -28.74
N ALA A 124 33.88 1.74 -27.75
CA ALA A 124 34.17 1.09 -26.48
C ALA A 124 33.08 0.08 -26.18
N SER A 125 33.40 -0.91 -25.36
CA SER A 125 32.42 -1.81 -24.81
C SER A 125 32.49 -1.75 -23.30
N ARG A 126 31.35 -1.93 -22.64
CA ARG A 126 31.31 -2.19 -21.21
C ARG A 126 30.53 -3.45 -20.94
N GLU A 127 30.99 -4.18 -19.94
CA GLU A 127 30.28 -5.32 -19.40
C GLU A 127 29.33 -4.82 -18.31
N VAL A 128 28.06 -5.14 -18.47
CA VAL A 128 27.03 -4.92 -17.46
C VAL A 128 26.60 -6.29 -16.98
N GLU A 129 26.85 -6.55 -15.70
CA GLU A 129 26.38 -7.76 -15.03
C GLU A 129 24.88 -7.62 -14.76
N VAL A 130 24.09 -8.55 -15.27
CA VAL A 130 22.63 -8.57 -15.09
C VAL A 130 22.26 -9.83 -14.32
N GLU A 131 21.41 -9.65 -13.31
CA GLU A 131 20.86 -10.75 -12.53
C GLU A 131 19.70 -11.41 -13.30
N LEU A 132 19.75 -12.72 -13.44
CA LEU A 132 18.74 -13.53 -14.12
C LEU A 132 17.73 -14.07 -13.10
N PRO A 133 16.46 -14.25 -13.50
CA PRO A 133 15.42 -14.72 -12.60
C PRO A 133 15.67 -16.16 -12.13
N LEU A 134 15.35 -16.43 -10.87
CA LEU A 134 15.38 -17.76 -10.24
C LEU A 134 14.13 -18.58 -10.62
N PRO A 135 14.17 -19.92 -10.51
CA PRO A 135 12.99 -20.75 -10.71
C PRO A 135 12.00 -20.56 -9.55
N SER A 136 10.73 -20.89 -9.77
CA SER A 136 9.65 -20.77 -8.79
C SER A 136 8.82 -22.05 -8.68
N VAL A 137 8.12 -22.26 -7.57
CA VAL A 137 7.25 -23.43 -7.37
C VAL A 137 5.88 -22.99 -6.89
N TRP A 138 4.82 -23.46 -7.54
CA TRP A 138 3.44 -23.10 -7.27
C TRP A 138 2.62 -24.28 -6.78
N LEU A 139 1.64 -24.03 -5.91
CA LEU A 139 0.77 -25.01 -5.30
C LEU A 139 -0.65 -24.95 -5.88
N SER A 140 -1.25 -26.12 -6.09
CA SER A 140 -2.65 -26.31 -6.48
C SER A 140 -3.22 -27.59 -5.84
N LEU A 141 -4.54 -27.74 -5.82
CA LEU A 141 -5.21 -28.94 -5.31
C LEU A 141 -5.81 -29.73 -6.46
N ASP A 142 -5.46 -31.01 -6.51
CA ASP A 142 -6.07 -32.02 -7.38
C ASP A 142 -7.07 -32.86 -6.57
N GLY A 143 -8.21 -33.19 -7.17
CA GLY A 143 -9.17 -34.15 -6.61
C GLY A 143 -10.39 -33.56 -5.90
N CYS A 144 -10.47 -32.23 -5.74
CA CYS A 144 -11.67 -31.53 -5.24
C CYS A 144 -12.55 -31.13 -6.44
N THR A 145 -13.83 -31.50 -6.41
CA THR A 145 -14.77 -31.23 -7.51
C THR A 145 -15.34 -29.81 -7.42
N ALA A 146 -15.59 -29.19 -8.56
CA ALA A 146 -16.12 -27.81 -8.63
C ALA A 146 -17.56 -27.66 -8.08
N ASP A 147 -18.27 -28.79 -7.89
CA ASP A 147 -19.65 -28.81 -7.38
C ASP A 147 -19.71 -28.69 -5.84
N LEU A 148 -18.57 -28.80 -5.16
CA LEU A 148 -18.47 -28.63 -3.72
C LEU A 148 -18.07 -27.19 -3.37
N PRO A 149 -18.49 -26.66 -2.19
CA PRO A 149 -17.99 -25.38 -1.70
C PRO A 149 -16.46 -25.32 -1.68
N PRO A 150 -15.85 -24.14 -1.85
CA PRO A 150 -14.39 -23.98 -1.82
C PRO A 150 -13.75 -24.66 -0.61
N GLY A 151 -12.66 -25.40 -0.87
CA GLY A 151 -11.95 -26.16 0.15
C GLY A 151 -12.61 -27.50 0.52
N GLN A 152 -13.75 -27.89 -0.06
CA GLN A 152 -14.34 -29.21 0.18
C GLN A 152 -14.01 -30.21 -0.93
N CYS A 153 -13.68 -31.43 -0.54
CA CYS A 153 -13.29 -32.52 -1.43
C CYS A 153 -14.02 -33.80 -1.01
N ASP A 154 -14.66 -34.50 -1.96
CA ASP A 154 -15.39 -35.76 -1.72
C ASP A 154 -14.45 -36.96 -1.48
N ARG A 155 -13.17 -36.78 -1.76
CA ARG A 155 -12.09 -37.75 -1.56
C ARG A 155 -10.86 -37.07 -0.98
N LEU A 156 -9.93 -37.89 -0.50
CA LEU A 156 -8.67 -37.38 0.01
C LEU A 156 -7.94 -36.60 -1.09
N PRO A 157 -7.67 -35.30 -0.88
CA PRO A 157 -7.10 -34.43 -1.90
C PRO A 157 -5.62 -34.72 -2.13
N LEU A 158 -5.14 -34.37 -3.33
CA LEU A 158 -3.74 -34.43 -3.71
C LEU A 158 -3.21 -33.00 -3.85
N LEU A 159 -2.09 -32.70 -3.21
CA LEU A 159 -1.40 -31.44 -3.42
C LEU A 159 -0.51 -31.54 -4.66
N ARG A 160 -0.73 -30.66 -5.63
CA ARG A 160 0.06 -30.56 -6.86
C ARG A 160 1.00 -29.36 -6.75
N LEU A 161 2.30 -29.63 -6.84
CA LEU A 161 3.36 -28.63 -6.94
C LEU A 161 3.83 -28.55 -8.40
N GLU A 162 3.88 -27.35 -8.95
CA GLU A 162 4.32 -27.06 -10.32
C GLU A 162 5.45 -26.05 -10.31
N ALA A 163 6.63 -26.47 -10.77
CA ALA A 163 7.81 -25.63 -10.82
C ALA A 163 8.03 -25.05 -12.21
N GLU A 164 8.46 -23.79 -12.25
CA GLU A 164 8.66 -23.02 -13.48
C GLU A 164 10.11 -22.54 -13.55
N GLU A 165 10.77 -22.84 -14.67
CA GLU A 165 12.11 -22.37 -14.98
C GLU A 165 12.00 -21.22 -15.99
N PRO A 166 12.35 -19.97 -15.60
CA PRO A 166 12.22 -18.81 -16.48
C PRO A 166 13.26 -18.78 -17.62
N LEU A 167 14.38 -19.50 -17.50
CA LEU A 167 15.43 -19.50 -18.52
C LEU A 167 15.11 -20.46 -19.68
N PRO A 168 15.18 -20.02 -20.94
CA PRO A 168 14.70 -20.80 -22.10
C PRO A 168 15.53 -22.06 -22.39
N ASN A 169 16.78 -22.11 -21.91
CA ASN A 169 17.69 -23.22 -22.12
C ASN A 169 17.86 -24.12 -20.89
N GLU A 170 17.14 -23.82 -19.82
CA GLU A 170 17.20 -24.57 -18.56
C GLU A 170 15.86 -25.25 -18.29
N MET A 171 15.87 -26.22 -17.39
CA MET A 171 14.68 -26.94 -16.98
C MET A 171 14.72 -27.31 -15.50
N ILE A 172 13.54 -27.50 -14.91
CA ILE A 172 13.44 -28.05 -13.55
C ILE A 172 13.81 -29.53 -13.57
N ILE A 173 14.78 -29.91 -12.73
CA ILE A 173 15.25 -31.28 -12.60
C ILE A 173 14.54 -32.03 -11.47
N ALA A 174 14.19 -31.34 -10.39
CA ALA A 174 13.49 -31.93 -9.25
C ALA A 174 12.68 -30.89 -8.47
N ILE A 175 11.65 -31.36 -7.78
CA ILE A 175 10.94 -30.62 -6.72
C ILE A 175 11.17 -31.39 -5.43
N ASN A 176 11.60 -30.69 -4.39
CA ASN A 176 11.84 -31.23 -3.06
C ASN A 176 10.94 -30.54 -2.06
N GLY A 177 10.61 -31.23 -0.98
CA GLY A 177 9.91 -30.61 0.14
C GLY A 177 9.79 -31.50 1.35
N ILE A 178 9.22 -30.93 2.41
CA ILE A 178 8.98 -31.57 3.70
C ILE A 178 7.57 -31.17 4.12
N LEU A 179 6.66 -32.14 4.24
CA LEU A 179 5.30 -31.94 4.75
C LEU A 179 5.23 -32.50 6.19
N GLY A 180 5.05 -31.62 7.17
CA GLY A 180 5.22 -31.98 8.57
C GLY A 180 6.65 -32.43 8.83
N ASP A 181 6.82 -33.70 9.19
CA ASP A 181 8.12 -34.34 9.37
C ASP A 181 8.49 -35.29 8.21
N GLU A 182 7.68 -35.37 7.15
CA GLU A 182 7.87 -36.31 6.05
C GLU A 182 8.49 -35.63 4.81
N PRO A 183 9.76 -35.95 4.47
CA PRO A 183 10.39 -35.44 3.25
C PRO A 183 9.86 -36.16 2.01
N PHE A 184 9.75 -35.41 0.90
CA PHE A 184 9.46 -35.94 -0.43
C PHE A 184 10.37 -35.32 -1.49
N ALA A 185 10.56 -36.06 -2.59
CA ALA A 185 11.28 -35.59 -3.77
C ALA A 185 10.65 -36.18 -5.03
N CYS A 186 10.32 -35.32 -5.99
CA CYS A 186 9.78 -35.68 -7.29
C CYS A 186 10.78 -35.28 -8.38
N ARG A 187 10.91 -36.10 -9.43
CA ARG A 187 11.70 -35.74 -10.60
C ARG A 187 10.87 -34.91 -11.58
N GLY A 188 11.49 -33.90 -12.18
CA GLY A 188 10.86 -32.99 -13.14
C GLY A 188 10.14 -31.81 -12.50
N SER A 189 9.35 -31.11 -13.31
CA SER A 189 8.66 -29.85 -12.95
C SER A 189 7.29 -30.02 -12.28
N THR A 190 6.87 -31.25 -11.99
CA THR A 190 5.58 -31.52 -11.33
C THR A 190 5.73 -32.56 -10.24
N CYS A 191 5.16 -32.28 -9.07
CA CYS A 191 5.13 -33.19 -7.95
C CYS A 191 3.70 -33.31 -7.40
N ILE A 192 3.24 -34.54 -7.17
CA ILE A 192 1.92 -34.80 -6.60
C ILE A 192 2.12 -35.49 -5.26
N VAL A 193 1.70 -34.83 -4.19
CA VAL A 193 1.84 -35.30 -2.81
C VAL A 193 0.45 -35.58 -2.24
N PRO A 194 0.13 -36.83 -1.84
CA PRO A 194 -1.15 -37.11 -1.20
C PRO A 194 -1.20 -36.44 0.18
N LEU A 195 -2.24 -35.65 0.42
CA LEU A 195 -2.42 -35.04 1.73
C LEU A 195 -2.99 -36.05 2.72
N ARG A 196 -2.64 -35.90 3.99
CA ARG A 196 -3.19 -36.70 5.09
C ARG A 196 -4.06 -35.82 5.98
N PRO A 197 -5.07 -36.38 6.66
CA PRO A 197 -5.81 -35.67 7.70
C PRO A 197 -4.86 -35.08 8.75
N THR A 198 -5.01 -33.80 9.05
CA THR A 198 -4.19 -33.04 10.01
C THR A 198 -5.01 -32.68 11.26
N GLY A 199 -4.35 -32.06 12.25
CA GLY A 199 -5.02 -31.37 13.35
C GLY A 199 -5.62 -30.00 12.94
N LEU A 200 -6.24 -29.32 13.90
CA LEU A 200 -6.86 -27.99 13.70
C LEU A 200 -5.87 -26.88 13.30
N GLN A 201 -4.60 -27.05 13.67
CA GLN A 201 -3.50 -26.13 13.36
C GLN A 201 -2.89 -26.38 11.97
N GLY A 202 -3.27 -27.48 11.29
CA GLY A 202 -2.61 -27.92 10.07
C GLY A 202 -1.19 -28.43 10.31
N GLU A 203 -0.46 -28.60 9.21
CA GLU A 203 0.95 -28.99 9.15
C GLU A 203 1.71 -28.06 8.20
N THR A 204 2.96 -27.77 8.54
CA THR A 204 3.84 -26.94 7.72
C THR A 204 4.37 -27.74 6.53
N LEU A 205 4.39 -27.11 5.36
CA LEU A 205 5.03 -27.60 4.15
C LEU A 205 6.18 -26.66 3.79
N GLU A 206 7.40 -27.17 3.70
CA GLU A 206 8.54 -26.48 3.09
C GLU A 206 8.81 -27.08 1.71
N PHE A 207 9.07 -26.29 0.68
CA PHE A 207 9.28 -26.79 -0.68
C PHE A 207 10.12 -25.86 -1.55
N TRP A 208 10.85 -26.45 -2.50
CA TRP A 208 11.68 -25.74 -3.48
C TRP A 208 11.89 -26.61 -4.72
N ALA A 209 12.38 -26.01 -5.80
CA ALA A 209 12.77 -26.72 -7.02
C ALA A 209 14.26 -26.55 -7.31
N ASP A 210 14.85 -27.58 -7.91
CA ASP A 210 16.22 -27.57 -8.41
C ASP A 210 16.20 -27.43 -9.94
N SER A 211 17.10 -26.62 -10.48
CA SER A 211 17.24 -26.35 -11.91
C SER A 211 18.45 -27.04 -12.53
N SER A 212 18.39 -27.33 -13.83
CA SER A 212 19.54 -27.78 -14.62
C SER A 212 20.66 -26.76 -14.69
N TYR A 213 20.38 -25.48 -14.37
CA TYR A 213 21.39 -24.44 -14.25
C TYR A 213 22.40 -24.71 -13.12
N GLY A 214 22.04 -25.58 -12.16
CA GLY A 214 22.87 -25.94 -11.01
C GLY A 214 22.52 -25.18 -9.73
N ASP A 215 21.38 -24.49 -9.70
CA ASP A 215 20.84 -23.79 -8.54
C ASP A 215 19.43 -24.25 -8.16
N SER A 216 18.85 -23.61 -7.15
CA SER A 216 17.52 -23.92 -6.64
C SER A 216 16.67 -22.65 -6.52
N SER A 217 15.35 -22.81 -6.55
CA SER A 217 14.42 -21.75 -6.16
C SER A 217 14.64 -21.35 -4.70
N PRO A 218 14.11 -20.18 -4.28
CA PRO A 218 13.89 -19.94 -2.86
C PRO A 218 13.12 -21.11 -2.22
N ARG A 219 13.38 -21.32 -0.93
CA ARG A 219 12.56 -22.22 -0.11
C ARG A 219 11.27 -21.50 0.24
N TYR A 220 10.17 -22.03 -0.24
CA TYR A 220 8.84 -21.55 0.06
C TYR A 220 8.26 -22.33 1.22
N THR A 221 7.32 -21.71 1.93
CA THR A 221 6.55 -22.35 2.99
C THR A 221 5.06 -22.25 2.69
N ALA A 222 4.32 -23.24 3.18
CA ALA A 222 2.87 -23.24 3.21
C ALA A 222 2.39 -23.85 4.53
N LEU A 223 1.22 -23.44 4.98
CA LEU A 223 0.49 -24.14 6.03
C LEU A 223 -0.67 -24.89 5.39
N VAL A 224 -0.76 -26.19 5.62
CA VAL A 224 -1.77 -27.08 5.00
C VAL A 224 -2.62 -27.71 6.08
N ARG A 225 -3.94 -27.58 5.99
CA ARG A 225 -4.88 -28.20 6.93
C ARG A 225 -5.89 -29.06 6.19
N VAL A 226 -6.04 -30.31 6.60
CA VAL A 226 -7.00 -31.25 6.05
C VAL A 226 -7.83 -31.87 7.17
N LEU A 227 -9.12 -31.56 7.20
CA LEU A 227 -10.02 -32.02 8.25
C LEU A 227 -11.10 -32.94 7.68
N PRO A 228 -11.22 -34.20 8.12
CA PRO A 228 -12.33 -35.06 7.76
C PRO A 228 -13.63 -34.54 8.41
N ARG A 229 -14.73 -34.51 7.64
CA ARG A 229 -16.09 -34.18 8.06
C ARG A 229 -17.10 -35.25 7.61
N GLY A 230 -18.09 -35.51 8.45
CA GLY A 230 -19.07 -36.57 8.25
C GLY A 230 -18.64 -37.91 8.85
N ASP A 231 -19.46 -38.94 8.65
CA ASP A 231 -19.24 -40.25 9.25
C ASP A 231 -18.41 -41.16 8.32
N PHE A 232 -17.09 -41.13 8.50
CA PHE A 232 -16.17 -42.03 7.80
C PHE A 232 -16.20 -43.47 8.31
N MET A 233 -16.93 -43.76 9.39
CA MET A 233 -16.93 -45.05 10.09
C MET A 233 -18.19 -45.90 9.80
N ALA A 234 -19.18 -45.37 9.07
CA ALA A 234 -20.41 -46.10 8.71
C ALA A 234 -20.77 -46.00 7.21
N PRO A 235 -19.96 -46.55 6.29
CA PRO A 235 -20.21 -46.49 4.83
C PRO A 235 -21.50 -47.22 4.39
N GLU A 236 -22.03 -48.13 5.19
CA GLU A 236 -23.26 -48.90 4.93
C GLU A 236 -24.48 -48.43 5.77
N GLY A 237 -24.27 -47.49 6.69
CA GLY A 237 -25.35 -46.91 7.49
C GLY A 237 -26.06 -45.82 6.70
N ARG A 238 -27.39 -45.74 6.79
CA ARG A 238 -28.13 -44.53 6.39
C ARG A 238 -27.77 -43.40 7.35
N THR A 239 -26.68 -42.70 7.06
CA THR A 239 -26.33 -41.44 7.71
C THR A 239 -26.69 -40.30 6.76
N ASP A 240 -27.26 -39.23 7.29
CA ASP A 240 -27.67 -38.06 6.50
C ASP A 240 -26.47 -37.15 6.13
N GLN A 241 -25.23 -37.56 6.43
CA GLN A 241 -24.02 -36.76 6.23
C GLN A 241 -23.03 -37.49 5.32
N THR A 242 -23.00 -37.09 4.05
CA THR A 242 -21.98 -37.53 3.09
C THR A 242 -20.59 -37.14 3.61
N PRO A 243 -19.63 -38.09 3.72
CA PRO A 243 -18.28 -37.77 4.18
C PRO A 243 -17.55 -36.90 3.15
N TYR A 244 -16.82 -35.90 3.64
CA TYR A 244 -15.99 -35.01 2.82
C TYR A 244 -14.76 -34.55 3.61
N TYR A 245 -13.73 -34.10 2.90
CA TYR A 245 -12.55 -33.47 3.45
C TYR A 245 -12.65 -31.96 3.28
N TYR A 246 -12.31 -31.22 4.32
CA TYR A 246 -12.16 -29.77 4.28
C TYR A 246 -10.68 -29.41 4.27
N VAL A 247 -10.25 -28.58 3.34
CA VAL A 247 -8.85 -28.31 3.01
C VAL A 247 -8.61 -26.80 2.97
N ASP A 248 -7.64 -26.34 3.75
CA ASP A 248 -7.13 -24.99 3.66
C ASP A 248 -5.62 -25.02 3.37
N ILE A 249 -5.17 -24.14 2.48
CA ILE A 249 -3.75 -23.95 2.18
C ILE A 249 -3.45 -22.46 2.26
N LEU A 250 -2.46 -22.09 3.07
CA LEU A 250 -1.96 -20.72 3.18
C LEU A 250 -0.53 -20.69 2.64
N SER A 251 -0.32 -20.01 1.51
CA SER A 251 1.01 -19.84 0.91
C SER A 251 1.00 -18.73 -0.13
N SER A 252 2.10 -17.99 -0.22
CA SER A 252 2.33 -17.01 -1.28
C SER A 252 2.42 -17.66 -2.67
N GLN A 253 2.63 -18.98 -2.72
CA GLN A 253 2.70 -19.76 -3.93
C GLN A 253 1.38 -20.51 -4.25
N TRP A 254 0.27 -20.17 -3.61
CA TRP A 254 -1.02 -20.82 -3.84
C TRP A 254 -1.72 -20.30 -5.11
N ARG A 255 -2.14 -21.21 -6.01
CA ARG A 255 -2.89 -20.90 -7.24
C ARG A 255 -4.41 -21.10 -7.13
N GLY A 256 -4.89 -21.79 -6.10
CA GLY A 256 -6.31 -22.17 -6.00
C GLY A 256 -7.24 -21.14 -5.35
N GLY A 257 -6.88 -19.86 -5.34
CA GLY A 257 -7.71 -18.80 -4.76
C GLY A 257 -6.95 -17.52 -4.45
N THR A 258 -7.62 -16.54 -3.82
CA THR A 258 -7.11 -15.19 -3.55
C THR A 258 -5.76 -15.23 -2.81
N GLN A 259 -4.74 -14.61 -3.41
CA GLN A 259 -3.38 -14.49 -2.88
C GLN A 259 -3.30 -13.50 -1.71
N ALA A 260 -2.43 -13.77 -0.72
CA ALA A 260 -2.02 -12.85 0.35
C ALA A 260 -3.17 -12.18 1.13
N SER A 261 -3.87 -12.98 1.95
CA SER A 261 -4.77 -12.47 2.98
C SER A 261 -4.05 -12.37 4.33
N CYS A 262 -4.66 -11.66 5.29
CA CYS A 262 -4.15 -11.61 6.67
C CYS A 262 -4.02 -13.00 7.32
N ALA A 263 -4.76 -14.01 6.86
CA ALA A 263 -4.57 -15.39 7.29
C ALA A 263 -3.15 -15.89 7.00
N GLU A 264 -2.61 -15.55 5.83
CA GLU A 264 -1.26 -15.91 5.40
C GLU A 264 -0.21 -15.17 6.24
N THR A 265 -0.38 -13.86 6.44
CA THR A 265 0.47 -13.03 7.31
C THR A 265 0.64 -13.63 8.70
N TRP A 266 -0.46 -14.13 9.27
CA TRP A 266 -0.45 -14.70 10.61
C TRP A 266 -0.14 -16.18 10.65
N GLN A 267 -0.16 -16.86 9.50
CA GLN A 267 -0.20 -18.32 9.42
C GLN A 267 -1.31 -18.90 10.31
N SER A 268 -2.51 -18.30 10.22
CA SER A 268 -3.67 -18.66 11.04
C SER A 268 -4.86 -18.99 10.16
N PHE A 269 -5.35 -20.22 10.26
CA PHE A 269 -6.57 -20.60 9.55
C PHE A 269 -7.83 -20.10 10.25
N PRO A 270 -8.89 -19.79 9.49
CA PRO A 270 -10.24 -19.64 10.04
C PRO A 270 -10.69 -20.88 10.84
N GLU A 271 -11.75 -20.74 11.61
CA GLU A 271 -12.30 -21.85 12.36
C GLU A 271 -12.86 -22.96 11.44
N PRO A 272 -12.85 -24.23 11.89
CA PRO A 272 -13.62 -25.32 11.30
C PRO A 272 -15.06 -24.95 10.93
N GLY A 273 -15.39 -24.94 9.64
CA GLY A 273 -16.73 -24.56 9.15
C GLY A 273 -16.79 -23.17 8.51
N GLY A 274 -15.66 -22.46 8.47
CA GLY A 274 -15.52 -21.15 7.85
C GLY A 274 -15.44 -20.02 8.88
N PRO A 275 -15.07 -18.81 8.44
CA PRO A 275 -15.05 -17.66 9.32
C PRO A 275 -16.46 -17.29 9.80
N PRO A 276 -16.58 -16.61 10.96
CA PRO A 276 -17.87 -16.07 11.40
C PRO A 276 -18.45 -15.09 10.36
N PRO A 277 -19.78 -14.84 10.34
CA PRO A 277 -20.42 -14.05 9.29
C PRO A 277 -19.78 -12.68 9.02
N TRP A 278 -19.32 -11.98 10.05
CA TRP A 278 -18.67 -10.66 9.92
C TRP A 278 -17.28 -10.71 9.27
N LEU A 279 -16.67 -11.90 9.16
CA LEU A 279 -15.40 -12.19 8.47
C LEU A 279 -15.61 -13.00 7.19
N SER A 280 -16.82 -13.00 6.64
CA SER A 280 -17.14 -13.71 5.39
C SER A 280 -17.20 -12.79 4.18
N THR A 281 -17.02 -13.38 3.00
CA THR A 281 -17.31 -12.76 1.71
C THR A 281 -18.39 -13.60 1.03
N PRO A 282 -19.56 -13.03 0.69
CA PRO A 282 -20.60 -13.77 -0.02
C PRO A 282 -20.17 -14.09 -1.45
N ASN A 283 -20.81 -15.10 -2.06
CA ASN A 283 -20.51 -15.52 -3.43
C ASN A 283 -20.94 -14.48 -4.49
N ASP A 284 -21.86 -13.60 -4.12
CA ASP A 284 -22.37 -12.52 -4.97
C ASP A 284 -22.54 -11.23 -4.15
N PRO A 285 -22.51 -10.05 -4.80
CA PRO A 285 -22.66 -8.77 -4.12
C PRO A 285 -24.01 -8.59 -3.41
N GLN A 286 -25.10 -9.23 -3.86
CA GLN A 286 -26.42 -9.08 -3.23
C GLN A 286 -26.44 -9.67 -1.82
N GLY A 287 -25.56 -10.64 -1.55
CA GLY A 287 -25.34 -11.17 -0.21
C GLY A 287 -24.86 -10.14 0.82
N LEU A 288 -24.36 -8.97 0.39
CA LEU A 288 -24.00 -7.88 1.29
C LEU A 288 -25.17 -6.99 1.68
N TYR A 289 -26.33 -7.10 1.03
CA TYR A 289 -27.46 -6.18 1.20
C TYR A 289 -27.81 -5.93 2.67
N SER A 290 -27.99 -4.66 3.03
CA SER A 290 -28.36 -4.23 4.38
C SER A 290 -29.48 -3.20 4.34
N SER A 291 -30.34 -3.21 5.36
CA SER A 291 -31.47 -2.28 5.50
C SER A 291 -31.39 -1.47 6.80
N LEU A 292 -30.21 -0.93 7.07
CA LEU A 292 -29.91 -0.23 8.31
C LEU A 292 -30.53 1.15 8.34
N THR A 293 -30.95 1.55 9.54
CA THR A 293 -31.40 2.92 9.81
C THR A 293 -30.19 3.80 10.14
N LEU A 294 -29.75 4.60 9.17
CA LEU A 294 -28.52 5.39 9.22
C LEU A 294 -28.85 6.88 9.40
N TYR A 295 -29.02 7.29 10.65
CA TYR A 295 -29.48 8.65 10.99
C TYR A 295 -28.53 9.77 10.57
N TYR A 296 -27.21 9.53 10.51
CA TYR A 296 -26.27 10.54 10.02
C TYR A 296 -26.30 10.64 8.51
N LEU A 297 -26.34 9.51 7.80
CA LEU A 297 -26.53 9.52 6.35
C LEU A 297 -27.83 10.24 5.97
N ALA A 298 -28.94 9.92 6.65
CA ALA A 298 -30.21 10.62 6.47
C ALA A 298 -30.08 12.13 6.71
N GLY A 299 -29.41 12.53 7.80
CA GLY A 299 -29.19 13.93 8.12
C GLY A 299 -28.37 14.67 7.06
N ILE A 300 -27.37 14.02 6.48
CA ILE A 300 -26.57 14.56 5.38
C ILE A 300 -27.40 14.70 4.12
N LEU A 301 -28.14 13.66 3.72
CA LEU A 301 -28.99 13.68 2.52
C LEU A 301 -30.03 14.81 2.59
N ILE A 302 -30.67 14.99 3.75
CA ILE A 302 -31.59 16.12 4.01
C ILE A 302 -30.85 17.46 3.91
N SER A 303 -29.71 17.58 4.59
CA SER A 303 -28.94 18.83 4.63
C SER A 303 -28.38 19.25 3.25
N ARG A 304 -28.21 18.29 2.33
CA ARG A 304 -27.76 18.50 0.95
C ARG A 304 -28.92 18.73 -0.03
N GLY A 305 -30.16 18.63 0.44
CA GLY A 305 -31.35 18.81 -0.39
C GLY A 305 -31.69 17.61 -1.26
N GLU A 306 -31.06 16.45 -1.04
CA GLU A 306 -31.37 15.20 -1.73
C GLU A 306 -32.71 14.60 -1.25
N VAL A 307 -33.14 14.97 -0.03
CA VAL A 307 -34.44 14.59 0.55
C VAL A 307 -35.12 15.83 1.10
N ASP A 308 -36.37 16.06 0.69
CA ASP A 308 -37.22 17.09 1.30
C ASP A 308 -37.89 16.53 2.57
N ALA A 309 -37.47 17.06 3.72
CA ALA A 309 -38.06 16.79 5.02
C ALA A 309 -38.64 18.07 5.67
N SER A 310 -39.02 19.06 4.85
CA SER A 310 -39.56 20.35 5.32
C SER A 310 -40.85 20.23 6.14
N ASP A 311 -41.59 19.13 5.95
CA ASP A 311 -42.81 18.82 6.71
C ASP A 311 -42.53 18.13 8.07
N CYS A 312 -41.29 17.71 8.30
CA CYS A 312 -40.86 17.16 9.58
C CYS A 312 -40.51 18.26 10.59
N PRO A 313 -40.66 18.00 11.91
CA PRO A 313 -40.14 18.89 12.95
C PRO A 313 -38.66 19.23 12.70
N ALA A 314 -38.32 20.51 12.84
CA ALA A 314 -36.97 21.04 12.60
C ALA A 314 -36.38 20.66 11.21
N GLY A 315 -37.23 20.52 10.19
CA GLY A 315 -36.79 20.12 8.85
C GLY A 315 -36.24 18.70 8.78
N GLY A 316 -36.65 17.83 9.72
CA GLY A 316 -36.19 16.44 9.77
C GLY A 316 -34.87 16.22 10.51
N LEU A 317 -34.28 17.24 11.12
CA LEU A 317 -33.01 17.13 11.85
C LEU A 317 -33.21 17.18 13.38
N GLN A 318 -32.40 16.44 14.13
CA GLN A 318 -32.28 16.54 15.59
C GLN A 318 -31.04 17.35 15.99
N GLU A 319 -29.93 17.15 15.27
CA GLU A 319 -28.67 17.87 15.42
C GLU A 319 -28.09 18.20 14.03
N PRO A 320 -27.10 19.09 13.91
CA PRO A 320 -26.41 19.30 12.64
C PRO A 320 -25.90 17.97 12.05
N LEU A 321 -26.37 17.65 10.84
CA LEU A 321 -26.08 16.40 10.10
C LEU A 321 -26.67 15.12 10.70
N VAL A 322 -27.59 15.20 11.67
CA VAL A 322 -28.26 14.03 12.26
C VAL A 322 -29.77 14.16 12.10
N ALA A 323 -30.37 13.21 11.38
CA ALA A 323 -31.82 13.17 11.22
C ALA A 323 -32.53 12.83 12.55
N ASN A 324 -33.73 13.37 12.73
CA ASN A 324 -34.69 12.84 13.70
C ASN A 324 -35.48 11.68 13.08
N THR A 325 -36.36 11.03 13.86
CA THR A 325 -37.16 9.89 13.37
C THR A 325 -38.00 10.22 12.13
N CYS A 326 -38.59 11.42 12.05
CA CYS A 326 -39.37 11.83 10.88
C CYS A 326 -38.47 12.03 9.66
N GLY A 327 -37.33 12.73 9.82
CA GLY A 327 -36.37 12.91 8.72
C GLY A 327 -35.80 11.58 8.21
N MET A 328 -35.49 10.64 9.11
CA MET A 328 -35.06 9.30 8.74
C MET A 328 -36.15 8.54 7.96
N GLN A 329 -37.42 8.64 8.35
CA GLN A 329 -38.51 8.06 7.58
C GLN A 329 -38.64 8.67 6.18
N ARG A 330 -38.46 9.99 6.05
CA ARG A 330 -38.46 10.68 4.75
C ARG A 330 -37.29 10.26 3.87
N ALA A 331 -36.12 10.04 4.48
CA ALA A 331 -34.90 9.68 3.78
C ALA A 331 -34.71 8.17 3.59
N TYR A 332 -35.62 7.33 4.09
CA TYR A 332 -35.38 5.89 4.23
C TYR A 332 -35.04 5.19 2.91
N ASP A 333 -35.80 5.47 1.85
CA ASP A 333 -35.58 4.86 0.54
C ASP A 333 -34.21 5.22 -0.04
N LEU A 334 -33.81 6.49 0.06
CA LEU A 334 -32.51 6.95 -0.42
C LEU A 334 -31.36 6.44 0.47
N VAL A 335 -31.58 6.31 1.78
CA VAL A 335 -30.61 5.67 2.69
C VAL A 335 -30.43 4.19 2.34
N LEU A 336 -31.50 3.50 1.96
CA LEU A 336 -31.45 2.09 1.55
C LEU A 336 -30.71 1.92 0.23
N GLU A 337 -30.98 2.77 -0.75
CA GLU A 337 -30.24 2.78 -2.01
C GLU A 337 -28.75 3.09 -1.77
N TRP A 338 -28.48 4.14 -0.99
CA TRP A 338 -27.13 4.65 -0.81
C TRP A 338 -26.23 3.69 -0.03
N GLN A 339 -26.73 3.04 1.02
CA GLN A 339 -25.91 2.10 1.80
C GLN A 339 -25.53 0.83 1.03
N ASN A 340 -26.28 0.46 -0.01
CA ASN A 340 -26.05 -0.75 -0.80
C ASN A 340 -25.41 -0.47 -2.17
N ARG A 341 -25.29 0.80 -2.58
CA ARG A 341 -24.71 1.17 -3.88
C ARG A 341 -23.24 0.77 -4.05
N PHE A 342 -22.55 0.48 -2.95
CA PHE A 342 -21.12 0.14 -2.92
C PHE A 342 -20.86 -1.36 -2.82
N ASP A 343 -21.91 -2.19 -2.76
CA ASP A 343 -21.78 -3.63 -2.50
C ASP A 343 -20.96 -4.35 -3.57
N GLU A 344 -21.17 -4.00 -4.84
CA GLU A 344 -20.39 -4.57 -5.95
C GLU A 344 -18.89 -4.22 -5.86
N GLU A 345 -18.59 -2.98 -5.48
CA GLU A 345 -17.22 -2.50 -5.32
C GLU A 345 -16.53 -3.16 -4.11
N ILE A 346 -17.24 -3.24 -2.97
CA ILE A 346 -16.75 -3.90 -1.76
C ILE A 346 -16.48 -5.37 -2.02
N TRP A 347 -17.42 -6.05 -2.69
CA TRP A 347 -17.28 -7.45 -3.06
C TRP A 347 -16.07 -7.65 -3.98
N ARG A 348 -15.90 -6.83 -5.02
CA ARG A 348 -14.76 -6.95 -5.94
C ARG A 348 -13.43 -6.74 -5.22
N VAL A 349 -13.31 -5.69 -4.40
CA VAL A 349 -12.09 -5.41 -3.63
C VAL A 349 -11.80 -6.52 -2.63
N ALA A 350 -12.81 -7.14 -2.04
CA ALA A 350 -12.61 -8.30 -1.15
C ALA A 350 -11.99 -9.49 -1.89
N GLN A 351 -12.43 -9.75 -3.12
CA GLN A 351 -11.88 -10.81 -3.97
C GLN A 351 -10.43 -10.49 -4.40
N GLU A 352 -10.10 -9.22 -4.64
CA GLU A 352 -8.75 -8.80 -5.06
C GLU A 352 -7.76 -8.77 -3.89
N SER A 353 -8.19 -8.28 -2.74
CA SER A 353 -7.32 -8.01 -1.58
C SER A 353 -7.27 -9.15 -0.56
N GLY A 354 -8.24 -10.05 -0.57
CA GLY A 354 -8.40 -11.09 0.46
C GLY A 354 -8.95 -10.59 1.81
N VAL A 355 -9.34 -9.30 1.91
CA VAL A 355 -10.03 -8.75 3.09
C VAL A 355 -11.53 -9.09 3.01
N PRO A 356 -12.18 -9.61 4.08
CA PRO A 356 -13.58 -9.99 4.00
C PRO A 356 -14.53 -8.85 3.62
N ALA A 357 -15.44 -9.10 2.68
CA ALA A 357 -16.38 -8.11 2.18
C ALA A 357 -17.35 -7.62 3.28
N GLN A 358 -17.84 -8.54 4.12
CA GLN A 358 -18.72 -8.16 5.22
C GLN A 358 -17.98 -7.27 6.23
N LEU A 359 -16.70 -7.55 6.52
CA LEU A 359 -15.88 -6.72 7.40
C LEU A 359 -15.77 -5.29 6.86
N LEU A 360 -15.44 -5.12 5.58
CA LEU A 360 -15.38 -3.81 4.92
C LEU A 360 -16.71 -3.07 5.04
N LYS A 361 -17.82 -3.75 4.75
CA LYS A 361 -19.16 -3.15 4.84
C LYS A 361 -19.52 -2.71 6.27
N ASN A 362 -19.15 -3.51 7.27
CA ASN A 362 -19.37 -3.19 8.68
C ASN A 362 -18.56 -1.97 9.11
N ILE A 363 -17.29 -1.89 8.69
CA ILE A 363 -16.43 -0.73 8.96
C ILE A 363 -17.00 0.52 8.30
N PHE A 364 -17.39 0.50 7.03
CA PHE A 364 -17.96 1.68 6.37
C PHE A 364 -19.29 2.13 6.98
N THR A 365 -20.09 1.17 7.46
CA THR A 365 -21.29 1.49 8.26
C THR A 365 -20.92 2.27 9.51
N ARG A 366 -19.86 1.86 10.23
CA ARG A 366 -19.43 2.45 11.49
C ARG A 366 -18.60 3.73 11.34
N GLU A 367 -17.85 3.88 10.26
CA GLU A 367 -16.96 5.04 10.06
C GLU A 367 -17.67 6.20 9.37
N SER A 368 -18.53 5.90 8.39
CA SER A 368 -19.15 6.94 7.56
C SER A 368 -20.64 6.74 7.36
N GLN A 369 -21.24 5.62 7.77
CA GLN A 369 -22.59 5.28 7.30
C GLN A 369 -22.69 5.42 5.75
N PHE A 370 -21.62 5.02 5.05
CA PHE A 370 -21.48 5.07 3.60
C PHE A 370 -21.43 6.45 2.94
N TRP A 371 -21.24 7.55 3.68
CA TRP A 371 -21.01 8.84 3.04
C TRP A 371 -19.50 9.13 2.85
N PRO A 372 -18.99 9.20 1.60
CA PRO A 372 -17.55 9.15 1.32
C PRO A 372 -16.85 10.52 1.39
N GLY A 373 -17.59 11.59 1.71
CA GLY A 373 -17.06 12.94 1.84
C GLY A 373 -16.56 13.28 3.24
N ILE A 374 -16.18 14.55 3.44
CA ILE A 374 -15.74 15.09 4.74
C ILE A 374 -16.96 15.37 5.64
N TYR A 375 -16.93 14.91 6.89
CA TYR A 375 -17.99 15.15 7.89
C TYR A 375 -17.79 16.43 8.70
N ARG A 376 -16.65 16.53 9.39
CA ARG A 376 -16.42 17.55 10.43
C ARG A 376 -15.07 18.25 10.32
N THR A 377 -14.01 17.54 9.91
CA THR A 377 -12.68 18.12 9.76
C THR A 377 -12.04 17.67 8.46
N TYR A 378 -11.23 18.53 7.84
CA TYR A 378 -10.45 18.21 6.64
C TYR A 378 -9.37 17.14 6.85
N ARG A 379 -9.30 16.54 8.04
CA ARG A 379 -8.25 15.62 8.47
C ARG A 379 -8.61 14.15 8.23
N GLU A 380 -9.85 13.87 7.84
CA GLU A 380 -10.40 12.54 7.57
C GLU A 380 -11.23 12.55 6.29
N ALA A 381 -11.08 11.50 5.48
CA ALA A 381 -11.73 11.42 4.17
C ALA A 381 -12.04 9.98 3.76
N GLY A 382 -13.05 9.81 2.89
CA GLY A 382 -13.43 8.53 2.32
C GLY A 382 -14.34 7.69 3.22
N LEU A 383 -14.73 6.51 2.72
CA LEU A 383 -15.72 5.63 3.37
C LEU A 383 -15.29 5.07 4.73
N GLY A 384 -13.99 4.88 4.96
CA GLY A 384 -13.41 4.46 6.23
C GLY A 384 -12.73 5.59 7.02
N GLN A 385 -12.89 6.86 6.63
CA GLN A 385 -12.34 8.04 7.32
C GLN A 385 -10.80 7.98 7.54
N LEU A 386 -10.03 7.93 6.45
CA LEU A 386 -8.57 7.81 6.50
C LEU A 386 -7.95 9.09 7.08
N THR A 387 -7.15 8.94 8.13
CA THR A 387 -6.34 10.01 8.73
C THR A 387 -4.92 10.02 8.19
N GLU A 388 -4.15 11.09 8.48
CA GLU A 388 -2.69 11.09 8.22
C GLU A 388 -1.98 9.93 8.94
N ASN A 389 -2.36 9.60 10.18
CA ASN A 389 -1.76 8.48 10.90
C ASN A 389 -2.16 7.12 10.29
N GLY A 390 -3.40 6.97 9.82
CA GLY A 390 -3.82 5.79 9.07
C GLY A 390 -3.08 5.65 7.74
N ALA A 391 -2.83 6.77 7.06
CA ALA A 391 -1.98 6.82 5.87
C ALA A 391 -0.53 6.41 6.19
N ASP A 392 0.01 6.80 7.34
CA ASP A 392 1.33 6.35 7.81
C ASP A 392 1.40 4.83 7.94
N THR A 393 0.41 4.21 8.59
CA THR A 393 0.34 2.76 8.71
C THR A 393 0.31 2.08 7.35
N LEU A 394 -0.53 2.55 6.42
CA LEU A 394 -0.61 1.99 5.08
C LEU A 394 0.72 2.10 4.32
N LEU A 395 1.32 3.29 4.28
CA LEU A 395 2.56 3.53 3.55
C LEU A 395 3.77 2.80 4.15
N LEU A 396 3.75 2.52 5.45
CA LEU A 396 4.84 1.83 6.15
C LEU A 396 4.71 0.30 6.09
N TRP A 397 3.49 -0.24 6.28
CA TRP A 397 3.26 -1.67 6.48
C TRP A 397 2.70 -2.38 5.24
N ASN A 398 2.52 -1.66 4.13
CA ASN A 398 2.22 -2.25 2.83
C ASN A 398 3.23 -1.77 1.77
N PRO A 399 4.42 -2.40 1.70
CA PRO A 399 5.46 -2.03 0.74
C PRO A 399 5.00 -2.08 -0.71
N THR A 400 4.13 -3.03 -1.07
CA THR A 400 3.59 -3.17 -2.43
C THR A 400 2.74 -1.96 -2.80
N PHE A 401 1.83 -1.55 -1.92
CA PHE A 401 1.04 -0.33 -2.11
C PHE A 401 1.95 0.91 -2.18
N PHE A 402 2.91 1.03 -1.27
CA PHE A 402 3.85 2.14 -1.25
C PHE A 402 4.66 2.25 -2.56
N ALA A 403 5.16 1.13 -3.09
CA ALA A 403 5.94 1.10 -4.33
C ALA A 403 5.13 1.59 -5.55
N GLN A 404 3.81 1.35 -5.56
CA GLN A 404 2.91 1.82 -6.62
C GLN A 404 2.50 3.28 -6.43
N PHE A 405 2.24 3.68 -5.19
CA PHE A 405 1.71 5.00 -4.87
C PHE A 405 2.80 6.10 -4.85
N CYS A 406 3.97 5.82 -4.29
CA CYS A 406 5.03 6.81 -4.12
C CYS A 406 5.46 7.51 -5.42
N PRO A 407 5.65 6.81 -6.56
CA PRO A 407 6.06 7.44 -7.82
C PRO A 407 5.04 8.42 -8.41
N LEU A 408 3.79 8.41 -7.92
CA LEU A 408 2.76 9.37 -8.31
C LEU A 408 2.94 10.74 -7.63
N VAL A 409 3.80 10.82 -6.61
CA VAL A 409 3.99 12.00 -5.76
C VAL A 409 5.45 12.44 -5.71
N LEU A 410 6.37 11.49 -5.59
CA LEU A 410 7.81 11.72 -5.46
C LEU A 410 8.57 11.05 -6.61
N HIS A 411 9.81 11.47 -6.82
CA HIS A 411 10.70 10.85 -7.81
C HIS A 411 11.10 9.42 -7.39
N GLN A 412 11.26 8.52 -8.36
CA GLN A 412 11.55 7.09 -8.12
C GLN A 412 12.73 6.86 -7.16
N SER A 413 13.83 7.60 -7.34
CA SER A 413 15.02 7.51 -6.48
C SER A 413 14.78 7.83 -4.99
N ARG A 414 13.66 8.50 -4.66
CA ARG A 414 13.21 8.68 -3.28
C ARG A 414 12.40 7.47 -2.83
N CYS A 415 11.49 6.99 -3.68
CA CYS A 415 10.65 5.82 -3.42
C CYS A 415 11.46 4.54 -3.16
N ASP A 416 12.59 4.35 -3.84
CA ASP A 416 13.48 3.19 -3.65
C ASP A 416 14.05 3.09 -2.22
N LEU A 417 14.00 4.16 -1.42
CA LEU A 417 14.44 4.15 -0.02
C LEU A 417 13.44 3.45 0.91
N GLY A 418 12.17 3.33 0.52
CA GLY A 418 11.08 2.91 1.40
C GLY A 418 10.59 4.03 2.32
N PHE A 419 9.30 3.99 2.69
CA PHE A 419 8.62 5.08 3.42
C PHE A 419 9.33 5.48 4.73
N GLY A 420 9.76 4.49 5.52
CA GLY A 420 10.41 4.72 6.81
C GLY A 420 11.76 5.45 6.73
N ASN A 421 12.41 5.47 5.56
CA ASN A 421 13.71 6.11 5.34
C ASN A 421 13.60 7.48 4.64
N LEU A 422 12.38 7.93 4.33
CA LEU A 422 12.12 9.26 3.77
C LEU A 422 12.27 10.36 4.82
N LYS A 423 12.51 11.59 4.36
CA LYS A 423 12.49 12.77 5.24
C LYS A 423 11.06 13.05 5.72
N ALA A 424 10.93 13.68 6.89
CA ALA A 424 9.63 14.02 7.46
C ALA A 424 8.72 14.81 6.50
N GLU A 425 9.29 15.72 5.71
CA GLU A 425 8.55 16.51 4.70
C GLU A 425 8.03 15.64 3.55
N GLU A 426 8.80 14.64 3.12
CA GLU A 426 8.43 13.70 2.06
C GLU A 426 7.35 12.73 2.54
N GLN A 427 7.48 12.24 3.78
CA GLN A 427 6.45 11.45 4.44
C GLN A 427 5.14 12.24 4.56
N ALA A 428 5.21 13.50 5.02
CA ALA A 428 4.05 14.38 5.10
C ALA A 428 3.39 14.62 3.74
N MET A 429 4.18 14.78 2.68
CA MET A 429 3.67 14.94 1.32
C MET A 429 2.90 13.70 0.85
N LEU A 430 3.43 12.51 1.08
CA LEU A 430 2.77 11.25 0.72
C LEU A 430 1.49 11.03 1.53
N ARG A 431 1.52 11.26 2.85
CA ARG A 431 0.32 11.18 3.71
C ARG A 431 -0.78 12.13 3.23
N GLY A 432 -0.43 13.39 2.98
CA GLY A 432 -1.39 14.39 2.50
C GLY A 432 -1.89 14.11 1.08
N ALA A 433 -1.06 13.56 0.19
CA ALA A 433 -1.49 13.12 -1.14
C ALA A 433 -2.51 11.98 -1.05
N LEU A 434 -2.25 10.98 -0.20
CA LEU A 434 -3.12 9.83 -0.02
C LEU A 434 -4.48 10.21 0.58
N VAL A 435 -4.49 11.02 1.64
CA VAL A 435 -5.75 11.52 2.27
C VAL A 435 -6.59 12.32 1.26
N ARG A 436 -5.95 13.14 0.41
CA ARG A 436 -6.67 13.87 -0.64
C ARG A 436 -7.26 12.93 -1.70
N GLN A 437 -6.57 11.85 -2.03
CA GLN A 437 -7.00 10.93 -3.09
C GLN A 437 -8.24 10.11 -2.69
N VAL A 438 -8.42 9.82 -1.40
CA VAL A 438 -9.62 9.12 -0.90
C VAL A 438 -10.79 10.06 -0.59
N ASN A 439 -10.61 11.38 -0.73
CA ASN A 439 -11.67 12.35 -0.52
C ASN A 439 -12.58 12.44 -1.75
N ALA A 440 -13.81 11.94 -1.61
CA ALA A 440 -14.80 12.01 -2.69
C ALA A 440 -15.58 13.34 -2.74
N SER A 441 -15.30 14.32 -1.87
CA SER A 441 -16.02 15.60 -1.85
C SER A 441 -15.74 16.40 -3.12
N CYS A 442 -16.79 16.80 -3.84
CA CYS A 442 -16.70 17.49 -5.12
C CYS A 442 -17.81 18.56 -5.23
N PRO A 443 -17.49 19.86 -5.22
CA PRO A 443 -18.50 20.93 -5.23
C PRO A 443 -19.45 20.90 -6.43
N ASP A 444 -18.96 20.45 -7.58
CA ASP A 444 -19.68 20.48 -8.86
C ASP A 444 -20.31 19.13 -9.23
N CYS A 445 -20.23 18.12 -8.34
CA CYS A 445 -20.77 16.79 -8.57
C CYS A 445 -22.21 16.66 -8.03
N PRO A 446 -23.04 15.75 -8.59
CA PRO A 446 -24.33 15.39 -7.99
C PRO A 446 -24.18 14.97 -6.52
N ALA A 447 -25.07 15.45 -5.64
CA ALA A 447 -24.97 15.32 -4.18
C ALA A 447 -23.66 15.84 -3.54
N GLY A 448 -22.79 16.51 -4.31
CA GLY A 448 -21.49 16.96 -3.84
C GLY A 448 -20.42 15.87 -3.73
N ILE A 449 -20.60 14.72 -4.40
CA ILE A 449 -19.74 13.53 -4.27
C ILE A 449 -19.30 12.97 -5.63
N ASP A 450 -18.01 12.70 -5.79
CA ASP A 450 -17.45 11.94 -6.92
C ASP A 450 -17.45 10.43 -6.61
N LEU A 451 -18.32 9.70 -7.30
CA LEU A 451 -18.45 8.25 -7.15
C LEU A 451 -17.25 7.48 -7.69
N THR A 452 -16.49 8.05 -8.63
CA THR A 452 -15.27 7.44 -9.16
C THR A 452 -14.20 7.39 -8.07
N GLN A 453 -14.02 8.49 -7.35
CA GLN A 453 -13.08 8.55 -6.21
C GLN A 453 -13.53 7.68 -5.04
N THR A 454 -14.84 7.48 -4.89
CA THR A 454 -15.37 6.59 -3.85
C THR A 454 -14.95 5.12 -4.09
N ARG A 455 -14.86 4.67 -5.35
CA ARG A 455 -14.36 3.32 -5.67
C ARG A 455 -12.90 3.14 -5.27
N TYR A 456 -12.06 4.11 -5.64
CA TYR A 456 -10.65 4.11 -5.23
C TYR A 456 -10.49 4.08 -3.70
N SER A 457 -11.36 4.80 -2.99
CA SER A 457 -11.38 4.81 -1.54
C SER A 457 -11.60 3.41 -0.95
N VAL A 458 -12.51 2.57 -1.50
CA VAL A 458 -12.73 1.20 -1.01
C VAL A 458 -11.44 0.38 -1.06
N HIS A 459 -10.73 0.43 -2.19
CA HIS A 459 -9.47 -0.28 -2.37
C HIS A 459 -8.39 0.19 -1.37
N VAL A 460 -8.21 1.50 -1.21
CA VAL A 460 -7.24 2.05 -0.24
C VAL A 460 -7.55 1.59 1.19
N PHE A 461 -8.82 1.51 1.57
CA PHE A 461 -9.20 1.01 2.90
C PHE A 461 -8.90 -0.48 3.10
N ALA A 462 -9.14 -1.31 2.09
CA ALA A 462 -8.78 -2.73 2.17
C ALA A 462 -7.26 -2.91 2.31
N GLU A 463 -6.46 -2.18 1.52
CA GLU A 463 -5.00 -2.20 1.65
C GLU A 463 -4.53 -1.64 3.01
N GLY A 464 -5.25 -0.65 3.57
CA GLY A 464 -5.03 -0.13 4.92
C GLY A 464 -5.29 -1.18 6.01
N LEU A 465 -6.33 -2.00 5.87
CA LEU A 465 -6.59 -3.12 6.79
C LEU A 465 -5.51 -4.20 6.69
N LYS A 466 -5.04 -4.51 5.48
CA LYS A 466 -3.88 -5.40 5.29
C LYS A 466 -2.63 -4.87 5.99
N ALA A 467 -2.33 -3.59 5.84
CA ALA A 467 -1.23 -2.94 6.55
C ALA A 467 -1.37 -3.06 8.08
N ASN A 468 -2.59 -2.90 8.61
CA ASN A 468 -2.85 -3.07 10.04
C ASN A 468 -2.68 -4.52 10.49
N CYS A 469 -3.06 -5.49 9.67
CA CYS A 469 -2.96 -6.91 10.01
C CYS A 469 -1.50 -7.40 9.97
N GLU A 470 -0.71 -6.92 9.02
CA GLU A 470 0.76 -7.04 8.98
C GLU A 470 1.41 -6.52 10.26
N GLN A 471 1.01 -5.31 10.66
CA GLN A 471 1.52 -4.71 11.89
C GLN A 471 1.13 -5.55 13.13
N VAL A 472 -0.11 -6.05 13.23
CA VAL A 472 -0.54 -6.96 14.32
C VAL A 472 0.34 -8.20 14.37
N GLY A 473 0.59 -8.83 13.23
CA GLY A 473 1.45 -10.00 13.12
C GLY A 473 2.85 -9.72 13.67
N ARG A 474 3.42 -8.57 13.28
CA ARG A 474 4.75 -8.13 13.74
C ARG A 474 4.77 -7.78 15.23
N LEU A 475 3.72 -7.17 15.77
CA LEU A 475 3.62 -6.85 17.19
C LEU A 475 3.64 -8.10 18.06
N ILE A 476 2.85 -9.11 17.67
CA ILE A 476 2.78 -10.40 18.38
C ILE A 476 4.12 -11.15 18.24
N SER A 477 4.66 -11.25 17.02
CA SER A 477 5.92 -11.98 16.80
C SER A 477 7.09 -11.37 17.57
N ASN A 478 7.17 -10.04 17.63
CA ASN A 478 8.22 -9.36 18.41
C ASN A 478 8.04 -9.54 19.93
N LEU A 479 6.82 -9.74 20.40
CA LEU A 479 6.52 -9.93 21.81
C LEU A 479 6.75 -11.37 22.27
N THR A 480 6.31 -12.35 21.47
CA THR A 480 6.27 -13.77 21.86
C THR A 480 7.41 -14.60 21.27
N GLY A 481 8.06 -14.11 20.20
CA GLY A 481 9.01 -14.89 19.40
C GLY A 481 8.36 -15.97 18.53
N ARG A 482 7.04 -16.00 18.42
CA ARG A 482 6.25 -17.01 17.70
C ARG A 482 5.39 -16.37 16.61
N MET A 483 4.95 -17.14 15.62
CA MET A 483 3.98 -16.65 14.65
C MET A 483 2.64 -16.32 15.32
N ALA A 484 1.95 -15.31 14.81
CA ALA A 484 0.75 -14.78 15.46
C ALA A 484 -0.38 -15.83 15.55
N GLY A 485 -0.55 -16.64 14.50
CA GLY A 485 -1.52 -17.74 14.45
C GLY A 485 -1.25 -18.87 15.44
N GLU A 486 -0.03 -18.97 16.00
CA GLU A 486 0.30 -19.99 16.99
C GLU A 486 -0.16 -19.65 18.41
N VAL A 487 -0.47 -18.36 18.66
CA VAL A 487 -0.79 -17.84 20.01
C VAL A 487 -2.17 -17.17 20.06
N SER A 488 -2.76 -16.85 18.92
CA SER A 488 -4.04 -16.19 18.80
C SER A 488 -4.85 -16.80 17.65
N SER A 489 -6.18 -16.87 17.82
CA SER A 489 -7.06 -17.37 16.77
C SER A 489 -7.20 -16.37 15.61
N TYR A 490 -7.57 -16.86 14.42
CA TYR A 490 -7.88 -16.02 13.26
C TYR A 490 -8.88 -14.90 13.59
N THR A 491 -9.93 -15.23 14.35
CA THR A 491 -10.96 -14.28 14.77
C THR A 491 -10.39 -13.22 15.70
N ASP A 492 -9.56 -13.59 16.67
CA ASP A 492 -8.95 -12.64 17.61
C ASP A 492 -7.92 -11.74 16.93
N LEU A 493 -7.17 -12.26 15.97
CA LEU A 493 -6.22 -11.48 15.17
C LEU A 493 -6.92 -10.39 14.35
N TRP A 494 -8.11 -10.67 13.81
CA TRP A 494 -8.94 -9.63 13.19
C TRP A 494 -9.48 -8.62 14.20
N ARG A 495 -9.86 -9.03 15.41
CA ARG A 495 -10.24 -8.09 16.48
C ARG A 495 -9.06 -7.20 16.88
N PHE A 496 -7.86 -7.74 16.98
CA PHE A 496 -6.65 -6.96 17.22
C PHE A 496 -6.36 -6.00 16.06
N THR A 497 -6.61 -6.42 14.82
CA THR A 497 -6.50 -5.55 13.64
C THR A 497 -7.45 -4.36 13.72
N LEU A 498 -8.68 -4.58 14.19
CA LEU A 498 -9.65 -3.51 14.41
C LEU A 498 -9.22 -2.56 15.56
N VAL A 499 -8.63 -3.08 16.64
CA VAL A 499 -8.03 -2.22 17.69
C VAL A 499 -6.87 -1.41 17.13
N ASN A 500 -5.99 -2.04 16.33
CA ASN A 500 -4.87 -1.37 15.70
C ASN A 500 -5.34 -0.25 14.76
N TYR A 501 -6.35 -0.54 13.93
CA TYR A 501 -6.96 0.41 13.01
C TYR A 501 -7.59 1.60 13.75
N ASN A 502 -8.35 1.34 14.82
CA ASN A 502 -9.16 2.37 15.49
C ASN A 502 -8.40 3.16 16.57
N ALA A 503 -7.63 2.47 17.40
CA ALA A 503 -6.92 3.04 18.55
C ALA A 503 -5.39 3.09 18.37
N GLY A 504 -4.87 2.48 17.31
CA GLY A 504 -3.45 2.52 16.98
C GLY A 504 -2.60 1.42 17.64
N PRO A 505 -1.38 1.20 17.11
CA PRO A 505 -0.51 0.10 17.53
C PRO A 505 0.01 0.25 18.96
N GLY A 506 0.10 1.50 19.45
CA GLY A 506 0.52 1.77 20.83
C GLY A 506 -0.48 1.31 21.88
N CYS A 507 -1.79 1.40 21.59
CA CYS A 507 -2.84 0.85 22.45
C CYS A 507 -2.78 -0.68 22.46
N LEU A 508 -2.75 -1.29 21.27
CA LEU A 508 -2.73 -2.74 21.13
C LEU A 508 -1.48 -3.38 21.76
N LEU A 509 -0.28 -2.85 21.47
CA LEU A 509 0.97 -3.42 21.99
C LEU A 509 1.04 -3.40 23.52
N ARG A 510 0.53 -2.34 24.16
CA ARG A 510 0.49 -2.26 25.62
C ARG A 510 -0.48 -3.27 26.21
N ALA A 511 -1.64 -3.45 25.59
CA ALA A 511 -2.61 -4.46 25.99
C ALA A 511 -2.05 -5.89 25.83
N LEU A 512 -1.45 -6.21 24.68
CA LEU A 512 -0.79 -7.50 24.41
C LEU A 512 0.33 -7.78 25.41
N ARG A 513 1.19 -6.78 25.70
CA ARG A 513 2.24 -6.90 26.73
C ARG A 513 1.65 -7.16 28.12
N GLY A 514 0.55 -6.47 28.45
CA GLY A 514 -0.18 -6.67 29.70
C GLY A 514 -0.58 -8.13 29.88
N ALA A 515 -1.36 -8.66 28.93
CA ALA A 515 -1.83 -10.06 28.94
C ALA A 515 -0.65 -11.04 28.97
N TYR A 516 0.35 -10.85 28.10
CA TYR A 516 1.52 -11.73 28.04
C TYR A 516 2.33 -11.74 29.34
N SER A 517 2.50 -10.57 29.98
CA SER A 517 3.21 -10.45 31.26
C SER A 517 2.46 -11.05 32.44
N ALA A 518 1.12 -11.09 32.37
CA ALA A 518 0.26 -11.75 33.36
C ALA A 518 0.23 -13.28 33.19
N GLY A 519 0.74 -13.80 32.06
CA GLY A 519 0.64 -15.22 31.71
C GLY A 519 -0.71 -15.61 31.13
N ASP A 520 -1.52 -14.63 30.73
CA ASP A 520 -2.84 -14.84 30.14
C ASP A 520 -2.72 -15.27 28.67
N PRO A 521 -3.70 -16.02 28.13
CA PRO A 521 -3.80 -16.29 26.70
C PRO A 521 -3.90 -14.99 25.90
N LEU A 522 -3.36 -14.99 24.67
CA LEU A 522 -3.50 -13.86 23.75
C LEU A 522 -4.80 -13.98 22.93
N ASP A 523 -5.92 -14.13 23.63
CA ASP A 523 -7.26 -14.07 23.05
C ASP A 523 -7.90 -12.69 23.24
N TRP A 524 -9.06 -12.47 22.61
CA TRP A 524 -9.74 -11.17 22.70
C TRP A 524 -10.16 -10.79 24.12
N GLU A 525 -10.64 -11.75 24.92
CA GLU A 525 -11.17 -11.48 26.26
C GLU A 525 -10.08 -10.92 27.18
N HIS A 526 -8.92 -11.58 27.21
CA HIS A 526 -7.82 -11.19 28.08
C HIS A 526 -7.12 -9.93 27.56
N VAL A 527 -6.84 -9.82 26.25
CA VAL A 527 -6.17 -8.64 25.70
C VAL A 527 -7.04 -7.39 25.82
N ALA A 528 -8.35 -7.49 25.60
CA ALA A 528 -9.26 -6.35 25.75
C ALA A 528 -9.31 -5.83 27.20
N ALA A 529 -9.20 -6.71 28.19
CA ALA A 529 -9.15 -6.33 29.61
C ALA A 529 -7.92 -5.48 29.97
N HIS A 530 -6.85 -5.58 29.19
CA HIS A 530 -5.62 -4.79 29.36
C HIS A 530 -5.59 -3.47 28.56
N LEU A 531 -6.66 -3.12 27.83
CA LEU A 531 -6.74 -1.83 27.17
C LEU A 531 -6.82 -0.70 28.21
N GLU A 532 -5.88 0.24 28.11
CA GLU A 532 -5.85 1.43 28.96
C GLU A 532 -7.11 2.30 28.76
N PRO A 533 -7.52 3.11 29.75
CA PRO A 533 -8.75 3.91 29.68
C PRO A 533 -8.93 4.74 28.40
N ALA A 534 -7.85 5.30 27.86
CA ALA A 534 -7.89 6.07 26.61
C ALA A 534 -8.18 5.21 25.36
N CYS A 535 -7.90 3.92 25.43
CA CYS A 535 -8.04 2.96 24.33
C CYS A 535 -9.33 2.11 24.43
N GLN A 536 -10.07 2.19 25.54
CA GLN A 536 -11.23 1.32 25.79
C GLN A 536 -12.40 1.54 24.81
N GLY A 537 -12.47 2.70 24.15
CA GLY A 537 -13.43 2.94 23.07
C GLY A 537 -13.30 1.93 21.91
N ALA A 538 -12.12 1.33 21.72
CA ALA A 538 -11.90 0.29 20.73
C ALA A 538 -12.71 -1.00 21.02
N ILE A 539 -13.03 -1.27 22.29
CA ILE A 539 -13.84 -2.45 22.65
C ILE A 539 -15.24 -2.33 22.06
N ASP A 540 -15.86 -1.16 22.22
CA ASP A 540 -17.17 -0.87 21.66
C ASP A 540 -17.13 -0.87 20.12
N TYR A 541 -16.06 -0.34 19.54
CA TYR A 541 -15.83 -0.34 18.09
C TYR A 541 -15.74 -1.78 17.52
N VAL A 542 -14.91 -2.64 18.12
CA VAL A 542 -14.79 -4.05 17.74
C VAL A 542 -16.12 -4.77 17.87
N ARG A 543 -16.85 -4.52 18.96
CA ARG A 543 -18.17 -5.11 19.21
C ARG A 543 -19.19 -4.66 18.16
N ASP A 544 -19.24 -3.38 17.82
CA ASP A 544 -20.13 -2.87 16.78
C ASP A 544 -19.83 -3.59 15.44
N ILE A 545 -18.56 -3.74 15.05
CA ILE A 545 -18.22 -4.39 13.78
C ILE A 545 -18.47 -5.90 13.77
N SER A 546 -18.19 -6.58 14.89
CA SER A 546 -18.24 -8.06 14.95
C SER A 546 -19.57 -8.63 15.42
N GLU A 547 -20.39 -7.86 16.15
CA GLU A 547 -21.61 -8.36 16.82
C GLU A 547 -22.88 -7.57 16.50
N ARG A 548 -22.82 -6.28 16.15
CA ARG A 548 -24.01 -5.41 16.05
C ARG A 548 -24.02 -4.53 14.82
N LEU A 549 -25.00 -4.66 13.94
CA LEU A 549 -25.24 -3.65 12.89
C LEU A 549 -26.69 -3.23 12.86
N SER A 550 -27.13 -2.41 13.83
CA SER A 550 -28.32 -1.56 13.69
C SER A 550 -28.18 -0.29 14.52
N GLY A 551 -28.46 0.88 13.94
CA GLY A 551 -28.55 2.17 14.65
C GLY A 551 -27.23 2.81 15.11
N ILE A 552 -26.13 2.61 14.36
CA ILE A 552 -24.78 2.99 14.78
C ILE A 552 -24.46 4.46 14.45
N GLN A 553 -24.03 5.25 15.43
CA GLN A 553 -23.43 6.57 15.21
C GLN A 553 -21.99 6.43 14.65
N PRO A 554 -21.54 7.27 13.69
CA PRO A 554 -20.18 7.21 13.19
C PRO A 554 -19.18 7.39 14.33
N THR A 555 -18.08 6.62 14.35
CA THR A 555 -17.04 6.83 15.36
C THR A 555 -16.38 8.20 15.16
N PRO A 556 -16.38 9.09 16.16
CA PRO A 556 -15.40 10.17 16.19
C PRO A 556 -14.05 9.52 16.52
N THR A 557 -13.05 9.65 15.66
CA THR A 557 -11.71 9.08 15.92
C THR A 557 -11.12 9.55 17.27
N SER A 558 -10.36 8.66 17.90
CA SER A 558 -9.87 8.71 19.29
C SER A 558 -8.96 9.91 19.66
N TRP A 559 -8.68 10.84 18.76
CA TRP A 559 -7.68 11.90 18.99
C TRP A 559 -8.27 13.30 19.21
N VAL A 560 -9.61 13.42 19.24
CA VAL A 560 -10.25 14.63 19.74
C VAL A 560 -10.22 14.60 21.27
N TYR A 561 -9.14 15.11 21.85
CA TYR A 561 -9.23 15.71 23.18
C TYR A 561 -10.34 16.75 23.12
N PRO A 562 -11.46 16.62 23.86
CA PRO A 562 -12.45 17.68 23.91
C PRO A 562 -11.85 18.83 24.71
N GLY A 563 -11.21 19.80 24.03
CA GLY A 563 -10.64 20.94 24.75
C GLY A 563 -9.67 21.88 24.05
N GLN A 564 -9.24 21.68 22.80
CA GLN A 564 -8.44 22.71 22.12
C GLN A 564 -9.19 23.32 20.94
N THR A 565 -9.51 24.61 21.08
CA THR A 565 -9.86 25.46 19.95
C THR A 565 -8.71 25.45 18.96
N PRO A 566 -8.98 25.30 17.64
CA PRO A 566 -7.92 25.41 16.64
C PRO A 566 -7.25 26.78 16.75
N PRO A 567 -5.91 26.88 16.59
CA PRO A 567 -5.25 28.17 16.50
C PRO A 567 -5.89 28.94 15.35
N SER A 568 -6.41 30.14 15.66
CA SER A 568 -6.90 31.04 14.62
C SER A 568 -5.76 31.28 13.63
N PRO A 569 -6.01 31.18 12.31
CA PRO A 569 -4.99 31.50 11.34
C PRO A 569 -4.46 32.92 11.61
N PRO A 570 -3.14 33.18 11.51
CA PRO A 570 -2.64 34.53 11.64
C PRO A 570 -3.36 35.38 10.60
N LEU A 571 -3.99 36.46 11.07
CA LEU A 571 -4.55 37.50 10.21
C LEU A 571 -3.43 37.98 9.30
N VAL A 572 -3.51 37.60 8.02
CA VAL A 572 -2.72 38.23 6.97
C VAL A 572 -3.27 39.64 6.85
N VAL A 573 -2.63 40.58 7.54
CA VAL A 573 -2.86 42.01 7.32
C VAL A 573 -2.41 42.30 5.90
N ALA A 574 -3.38 42.52 5.00
CA ALA A 574 -3.10 43.02 3.67
C ALA A 574 -2.29 44.33 3.80
N PRO A 575 -1.20 44.50 3.02
CA PRO A 575 -0.43 45.73 3.06
C PRO A 575 -1.32 46.92 2.71
N THR A 576 -1.28 47.92 3.59
CA THR A 576 -1.99 49.18 3.52
C THR A 576 -1.84 49.82 2.14
N ALA A 577 -2.94 49.94 1.40
CA ALA A 577 -2.99 50.72 0.17
C ALA A 577 -2.65 52.18 0.50
N ILE A 578 -1.59 52.69 -0.11
CA ILE A 578 -1.19 54.10 -0.03
C ILE A 578 -2.23 54.89 -0.82
N SER A 579 -2.89 55.83 -0.16
CA SER A 579 -3.91 56.70 -0.73
C SER A 579 -3.33 57.61 -1.82
N ALA A 580 -3.80 57.46 -3.05
CA ALA A 580 -3.61 58.45 -4.11
C ALA A 580 -4.59 59.62 -3.88
N PRO A 581 -4.18 60.89 -4.11
CA PRO A 581 -5.02 62.05 -3.84
C PRO A 581 -6.10 62.24 -4.92
N THR A 582 -7.29 62.60 -4.44
CA THR A 582 -8.53 62.91 -5.17
C THR A 582 -8.41 64.16 -6.04
N PRO A 583 -8.91 64.17 -7.29
CA PRO A 583 -9.26 65.41 -7.98
C PRO A 583 -10.70 65.84 -7.68
N ASP A 584 -10.87 67.15 -7.67
CA ASP A 584 -12.00 67.94 -7.20
C ASP A 584 -13.29 67.78 -8.05
N ARG A 585 -14.45 68.02 -7.42
CA ARG A 585 -15.78 67.96 -8.05
C ARG A 585 -16.23 69.35 -8.52
N THR A 586 -16.87 69.45 -9.69
CA THR A 586 -17.98 70.41 -9.95
C THR A 586 -18.79 70.02 -11.20
N PRO A 587 -20.01 70.56 -11.45
CA PRO A 587 -21.27 69.89 -11.13
C PRO A 587 -22.18 69.59 -12.35
N THR A 588 -23.18 68.73 -12.12
CA THR A 588 -24.27 68.32 -13.03
C THR A 588 -25.19 69.48 -13.41
N PRO A 589 -25.85 69.41 -14.59
CA PRO A 589 -27.32 69.42 -14.57
C PRO A 589 -28.03 68.58 -15.66
N GLY A 590 -29.09 67.86 -15.25
CA GLY A 590 -30.39 67.90 -15.95
C GLY A 590 -30.85 66.73 -16.84
N GLY A 591 -31.74 65.89 -16.28
CA GLY A 591 -33.10 65.65 -16.82
C GLY A 591 -33.35 64.65 -17.97
N PRO A 592 -34.58 64.11 -18.13
CA PRO A 592 -34.83 62.67 -18.32
C PRO A 592 -35.64 62.28 -19.58
N THR A 593 -36.10 61.01 -19.64
CA THR A 593 -37.24 60.42 -20.42
C THR A 593 -36.87 59.86 -21.82
N THR A 594 -37.32 58.71 -22.35
CA THR A 594 -38.57 57.91 -22.27
C THR A 594 -38.34 56.43 -22.71
N THR A 595 -39.03 55.46 -22.09
CA THR A 595 -39.55 54.20 -22.68
C THR A 595 -41.06 54.42 -23.01
N PRO A 596 -41.87 53.58 -23.70
CA PRO A 596 -41.67 52.32 -24.47
C PRO A 596 -42.48 52.23 -25.81
N ALA A 597 -42.35 51.13 -26.59
CA ALA A 597 -43.49 50.35 -27.12
C ALA A 597 -43.07 49.10 -27.97
N PRO A 598 -43.84 47.98 -27.89
CA PRO A 598 -43.63 46.71 -28.62
C PRO A 598 -44.54 46.54 -29.86
N GLY A 599 -44.18 45.65 -30.80
CA GLY A 599 -44.99 45.32 -31.98
C GLY A 599 -44.72 43.93 -32.59
N TYR A 600 -45.79 43.28 -33.05
CA TYR A 600 -46.04 41.83 -33.19
C TYR A 600 -45.80 41.24 -34.62
N TYR A 601 -45.49 39.92 -34.67
CA TYR A 601 -45.61 38.82 -35.67
C TYR A 601 -46.57 38.99 -36.91
N PRO A 602 -46.55 38.16 -38.02
CA PRO A 602 -46.51 36.68 -38.02
C PRO A 602 -45.99 35.99 -39.36
N PRO A 603 -46.42 34.77 -39.81
CA PRO A 603 -45.55 33.62 -40.12
C PRO A 603 -45.62 33.17 -41.61
N ILE A 604 -45.05 32.01 -41.99
CA ILE A 604 -45.66 30.97 -42.87
C ILE A 604 -44.63 29.85 -43.22
N ILE A 605 -45.21 28.66 -43.43
CA ILE A 605 -44.70 27.27 -43.47
C ILE A 605 -44.48 26.80 -44.96
N PRO A 606 -44.32 25.50 -45.31
CA PRO A 606 -43.09 24.74 -45.65
C PRO A 606 -42.99 24.26 -47.13
N GLY A 607 -41.90 23.54 -47.48
CA GLY A 607 -41.81 22.69 -48.67
C GLY A 607 -40.68 21.62 -48.61
N PRO A 608 -40.77 20.48 -49.35
CA PRO A 608 -40.37 19.15 -48.86
C PRO A 608 -39.10 18.49 -49.50
N THR A 609 -38.62 17.48 -48.76
CA THR A 609 -37.71 16.32 -49.04
C THR A 609 -37.07 16.07 -50.40
N GLN A 610 -35.77 15.66 -50.39
CA GLN A 610 -35.26 14.41 -51.00
C GLN A 610 -33.84 13.99 -50.49
N PRO A 611 -33.44 12.70 -50.59
CA PRO A 611 -32.31 12.10 -49.87
C PRO A 611 -31.13 11.58 -50.76
N GLY A 612 -29.98 11.31 -50.11
CA GLY A 612 -28.85 10.54 -50.65
C GLY A 612 -27.57 11.38 -50.76
N GLY A 613 -26.36 10.92 -50.47
CA GLY A 613 -25.80 9.64 -50.01
C GLY A 613 -24.32 9.89 -49.66
N TYR A 614 -23.71 8.99 -48.90
CA TYR A 614 -22.35 9.09 -48.36
C TYR A 614 -21.25 9.25 -49.45
N PRO A 615 -20.11 9.86 -49.08
CA PRO A 615 -18.90 9.03 -49.03
C PRO A 615 -18.03 9.26 -47.77
N GLU A 616 -17.42 8.14 -47.35
CA GLU A 616 -16.40 8.00 -46.31
C GLU A 616 -14.99 8.44 -46.77
N PRO A 617 -14.02 8.57 -45.82
CA PRO A 617 -12.86 9.46 -45.92
C PRO A 617 -11.54 8.75 -46.26
N GLY A 618 -10.58 9.53 -46.77
CA GLY A 618 -9.16 9.16 -46.85
C GLY A 618 -8.31 10.12 -46.03
N PHE A 619 -7.77 9.62 -44.91
CA PHE A 619 -6.78 10.28 -44.05
C PHE A 619 -5.35 10.10 -44.58
N THR A 620 -4.52 11.13 -44.43
CA THR A 620 -3.05 11.18 -44.18
C THR A 620 -2.62 12.64 -44.45
N SER A 621 -1.73 13.34 -43.76
CA SER A 621 -0.81 13.08 -42.64
C SER A 621 -0.16 14.44 -42.25
N THR A 622 -0.02 14.71 -40.94
CA THR A 622 1.08 15.47 -40.27
C THR A 622 1.38 16.95 -40.68
N PRO A 623 2.32 17.67 -40.03
CA PRO A 623 2.10 18.49 -38.82
C PRO A 623 2.61 19.95 -38.95
N GLY A 624 2.33 20.82 -37.98
CA GLY A 624 2.98 22.15 -37.87
C GLY A 624 2.31 23.02 -36.82
N SER A 625 2.97 23.32 -35.70
CA SER A 625 3.95 24.40 -35.52
C SER A 625 3.30 25.75 -35.20
N GLY A 626 3.61 26.27 -34.00
CA GLY A 626 4.09 27.64 -33.85
C GLY A 626 3.07 28.79 -33.87
N TYR A 627 2.78 29.27 -32.67
CA TYR A 627 2.59 30.68 -32.25
C TYR A 627 3.38 31.73 -33.09
N PRO A 628 3.00 33.05 -33.12
CA PRO A 628 2.89 33.85 -31.88
C PRO A 628 1.91 35.06 -31.83
N GLY A 629 1.54 35.37 -30.58
CA GLY A 629 1.37 36.71 -30.00
C GLY A 629 -0.01 37.38 -30.13
N PRO A 630 -0.41 38.27 -29.20
CA PRO A 630 0.28 38.79 -28.00
C PRO A 630 -0.17 38.19 -26.66
#